data_AF-A0A933VFX2-F1
#
_entry.id   AF-A0A933VFX2-F1
#
_cell.length_a   1.000
_cell.length_b   1.000
_cell.length_c   1.000
_cell.angle_alpha   90.00
_cell.angle_beta   90.00
_cell.angle_gamma   90.00
#
_symmetry.space_group_name_H-M   'P 1'
#
loop_
_entity.id
_entity.type
_entity.pdbx_description
1 polymer ?
#
loop_
_entity_poly.entity_id
_entity_poly.type
_entity_poly.pdbx_seq_one_letter_code
_entity_poly.pdbx_strand_id
1 'polypeptide(L)' 'MSNIIEELEKEQMGRVVPAFGPGDTVVVNVKVKEGTRERTPAFEGVVIAIRSRGLNSAFTVRKISHGEGVERV' A
#
# COMPACT_ATOMS: atom_id res chain seq x y z
N MET A 1 -4.60 4.19 -31.68
CA MET A 1 -5.47 3.18 -31.07
C MET A 1 -5.37 3.39 -29.57
N SER A 2 -6.44 3.89 -28.95
CA SER A 2 -6.50 4.09 -27.51
C SER A 2 -6.36 2.72 -26.83
N ASN A 3 -5.38 2.55 -25.97
CA ASN A 3 -5.23 1.35 -25.16
C ASN A 3 -6.37 1.34 -24.14
N ILE A 4 -7.47 0.67 -24.47
CA ILE A 4 -8.68 0.52 -23.62
C ILE A 4 -8.29 0.11 -22.18
N ILE A 5 -7.23 -0.68 -22.05
CA ILE A 5 -6.65 -1.08 -20.75
C ILE A 5 -6.17 0.14 -19.94
N GLU A 6 -5.43 1.07 -20.55
CA GLU A 6 -4.95 2.28 -19.84
C GLU A 6 -6.10 3.19 -19.40
N GLU A 7 -7.19 3.22 -20.16
CA GLU A 7 -8.38 4.01 -19.86
C GLU A 7 -9.11 3.43 -18.64
N LEU A 8 -9.32 2.11 -18.61
CA LEU A 8 -9.87 1.39 -17.45
C LEU A 8 -8.97 1.47 -16.21
N GLU A 9 -7.65 1.42 -16.37
CA GLU A 9 -6.70 1.58 -15.26
C GLU A 9 -6.80 2.99 -14.65
N LYS A 10 -6.97 4.03 -15.48
CA LYS A 10 -7.13 5.42 -15.02
C LYS A 10 -8.41 5.64 -14.22
N GLU A 11 -9.52 5.01 -14.60
CA GLU A 11 -10.77 5.09 -13.85
C GLU A 11 -10.63 4.55 -12.42
N GLN A 12 -9.80 3.52 -12.22
CA GLN A 12 -9.59 2.91 -10.91
C GLN A 12 -8.54 3.63 -10.05
N MET A 13 -7.71 4.50 -10.65
CA MET A 13 -6.62 5.22 -9.97
C MET A 13 -7.07 6.49 -9.21
N GLY A 14 -8.37 6.69 -8.98
CA GLY A 14 -8.91 7.91 -8.34
C GLY A 14 -8.57 8.16 -6.87
N ARG A 15 -7.67 7.37 -6.25
CA ARG A 15 -7.26 7.56 -4.85
C ARG A 15 -6.05 8.49 -4.77
N VAL A 16 -6.18 9.56 -4.00
CA VAL A 16 -5.03 10.42 -3.66
C VAL A 16 -4.16 9.68 -2.66
N VAL A 17 -2.94 9.34 -3.07
CA VAL A 17 -1.90 8.76 -2.21
C VAL A 17 -0.88 9.87 -1.91
N PRO A 18 -0.52 10.13 -0.64
CA PRO A 18 0.51 11.11 -0.32
C PRO A 18 1.86 10.69 -0.92
N ALA A 19 2.74 11.66 -1.17
CA ALA A 19 4.10 11.36 -1.61
C ALA A 19 4.91 10.75 -0.46
N PHE A 20 5.58 9.62 -0.73
CA PHE A 20 6.54 8.97 0.17
C PHE A 20 7.58 8.21 -0.67
N GLY A 21 8.75 7.95 -0.08
CA GLY A 21 9.88 7.29 -0.72
C GLY A 21 10.46 6.16 0.13
N PRO A 22 11.43 5.41 -0.42
CA PRO A 22 12.22 4.46 0.36
C PRO A 22 12.98 5.18 1.48
N GLY A 23 12.95 4.62 2.68
CA GLY A 23 13.53 5.21 3.88
C GLY A 23 12.54 6.00 4.74
N ASP A 24 11.37 6.36 4.21
CA ASP A 24 10.34 7.05 4.98
C ASP A 24 9.63 6.08 5.96
N THR A 25 9.31 6.58 7.14
CA THR A 25 8.42 5.88 8.08
C THR A 25 6.98 6.22 7.76
N VAL A 26 6.17 5.20 7.49
CA VAL A 26 4.76 5.34 7.12
C VAL A 26 3.86 4.58 8.07
N VAL A 27 2.65 5.09 8.27
CA VAL A 27 1.58 4.40 9.01
C VAL A 27 0.49 3.99 8.01
N VAL A 28 0.34 2.68 7.80
CA VAL A 28 -0.64 2.12 6.85
C VAL A 28 -1.84 1.57 7.62
N ASN A 29 -2.98 2.23 7.49
CA ASN A 29 -4.24 1.78 8.09
C ASN A 29 -4.92 0.78 7.15
N VAL A 30 -4.89 -0.50 7.51
CA VAL A 30 -5.48 -1.57 6.70
C VAL A 30 -6.89 -1.86 7.21
N LYS A 31 -7.90 -1.71 6.35
CA LYS A 31 -9.27 -2.13 6.68
C LYS A 31 -9.38 -3.65 6.60
N VAL A 32 -9.64 -4.29 7.74
CA VAL A 32 -9.85 -5.74 7.85
C VAL A 32 -11.32 -5.98 8.20
N LYS A 33 -12.01 -6.74 7.36
CA LYS A 33 -13.42 -7.11 7.54
C LYS A 33 -13.52 -8.62 7.78
N GLU A 34 -13.98 -9.00 8.96
CA GLU A 34 -14.16 -10.38 9.40
C GLU A 34 -15.66 -10.59 9.70
N GLY A 35 -16.40 -11.06 8.70
CA GLY A 35 -17.86 -11.21 8.78
C GLY A 35 -18.55 -9.86 9.02
N THR A 36 -19.16 -9.71 10.20
CA THR A 36 -19.86 -8.49 10.61
C THR A 36 -18.98 -7.47 11.32
N ARG A 37 -17.74 -7.82 11.69
CA ARG A 37 -16.81 -6.93 12.39
C ARG A 37 -15.85 -6.29 11.39
N GLU A 38 -15.68 -4.98 11.51
CA GLU A 38 -14.71 -4.20 10.76
C GLU A 38 -13.71 -3.57 11.74
N ARG A 39 -12.41 -3.74 11.47
CA ARG A 39 -11.32 -3.12 12.23
C ARG A 39 -10.34 -2.47 11.26
N THR A 40 -9.63 -1.45 11.71
CA THR A 40 -8.64 -0.74 10.88
C THR A 40 -7.27 -0.74 11.57
N PRO A 41 -6.59 -1.89 11.69
CA PRO A 41 -5.26 -1.95 12.28
C PRO A 41 -4.25 -1.08 11.52
N ALA A 42 -3.44 -0.35 12.28
CA ALA A 42 -2.30 0.39 11.78
C ALA A 42 -1.07 -0.54 11.63
N PHE A 43 -0.40 -0.45 10.49
CA PHE A 43 0.90 -1.04 10.26
C PHE A 43 1.91 0.09 10.06
N GLU A 44 2.68 0.37 11.11
CA GLU A 44 3.74 1.38 11.09
C GLU A 44 5.09 0.71 10.83
N GLY A 45 5.87 1.28 9.91
CA GLY A 45 7.22 0.81 9.59
C GLY A 45 7.90 1.65 8.53
N VAL A 46 9.11 1.25 8.16
CA VAL A 46 9.93 1.93 7.15
C VAL A 46 9.65 1.35 5.78
N VAL A 47 9.48 2.21 4.78
CA VAL A 47 9.37 1.80 3.38
C VAL A 47 10.73 1.34 2.88
N ILE A 48 10.84 0.09 2.44
CA ILE A 48 12.10 -0.50 1.96
C ILE A 48 12.14 -0.68 0.44
N ALA A 49 10.97 -0.70 -0.21
CA ALA A 49 10.86 -0.84 -1.65
C ALA A 49 9.60 -0.16 -2.18
N ILE A 50 9.69 0.40 -3.38
CA ILE A 50 8.54 0.94 -4.13
C ILE A 50 8.63 0.42 -5.56
N ARG A 51 7.51 -0.08 -6.08
CA ARG A 51 7.32 -0.49 -7.46
C ARG A 51 6.26 0.41 -8.10
N SER A 52 6.65 1.24 -9.06
CA SER A 52 5.75 2.17 -9.75
C SER A 52 5.34 1.61 -11.12
N ARG A 53 4.12 1.08 -11.23
CA ARG A 53 3.54 0.52 -12.47
C ARG A 53 2.05 0.84 -12.62
N GLY A 54 1.67 2.11 -12.46
CA GLY A 54 0.28 2.55 -12.56
C GLY A 54 -0.61 1.85 -11.54
N LEU A 55 -1.71 1.22 -11.99
CA LEU A 55 -2.61 0.45 -11.14
C LEU A 55 -1.91 -0.71 -10.41
N ASN A 56 -0.86 -1.27 -11.01
CA ASN A 56 -0.07 -2.37 -10.46
C ASN A 56 1.10 -1.89 -9.59
N SER A 57 1.03 -0.66 -9.06
CA SER A 57 2.03 -0.14 -8.14
C SER A 57 1.90 -0.79 -6.76
N ALA A 58 3.02 -1.01 -6.10
CA ALA A 58 3.07 -1.58 -4.75
C ALA A 58 4.27 -1.00 -3.99
N PHE A 59 4.26 -1.10 -2.67
CA PHE A 59 5.39 -0.69 -1.83
C PHE A 59 5.50 -1.63 -0.63
N THR A 60 6.73 -1.88 -0.19
CA THR A 60 7.00 -2.80 0.91
C THR A 60 7.35 -2.01 2.16
N VAL A 61 6.64 -2.28 3.25
CA VAL A 61 6.89 -1.70 4.57
C VAL A 61 7.46 -2.76 5.50
N ARG A 62 8.55 -2.42 6.20
CA ARG A 62 9.21 -3.29 7.18
C ARG A 62 9.08 -2.71 8.59
N LYS A 63 8.77 -3.56 9.57
CA LYS A 63 8.81 -3.22 10.99
C LYS A 63 9.38 -4.35 11.84
N ILE A 64 9.82 -4.04 13.06
CA ILE A 64 10.10 -5.06 14.08
C ILE A 64 8.83 -5.25 14.91
N SER A 65 8.34 -6.48 14.99
CA SER A 65 7.18 -6.87 15.78
C SER A 65 7.60 -7.98 16.73
N HIS A 66 7.55 -7.74 18.04
CA HIS A 66 7.88 -8.74 19.06
C HIS A 66 9.25 -9.40 18.88
N GLY A 67 10.24 -8.64 18.42
CA GLY A 67 11.61 -9.13 18.17
C GLY A 67 11.83 -9.74 16.79
N GLU A 68 10.78 -9.91 15.98
CA GLU A 68 10.87 -10.44 14.61
C GLU A 68 10.68 -9.35 13.56
N GLY A 69 11.46 -9.42 12.48
CA GLY A 69 11.27 -8.55 11.32
C GLY A 69 10.08 -8.99 10.49
N VAL A 70 9.09 -8.11 10.33
CA VAL A 70 7.89 -8.35 9.53
C VAL A 70 7.86 -7.38 8.36
N GLU A 71 7.66 -7.92 7.16
CA GLU A 71 7.52 -7.16 5.93
C GLU A 71 6.13 -7.36 5.32
N ARG A 72 5.59 -6.31 4.71
CA ARG A 72 4.30 -6.35 4.03
C ARG A 72 4.34 -5.57 2.73
N VAL A 73 3.81 -6.17 1.67
CA VAL A 73 3.68 -5.62 0.31
C VAL A 73 2.23 -5.20 0.07
#